data_AF-A0A1R3TCH1-F1
#
_entry.id   AF-A0A1R3TCH1-F1
#
_cell.length_a   1.000
_cell.length_b   1.000
_cell.length_c   1.000
_cell.angle_alpha   90.00
_cell.angle_beta   90.00
_cell.angle_gamma   90.00
#
_symmetry.space_group_name_H-M   'P 1'
#
loop_
_entity.id
_entity.type
_entity.pdbx_description
1 polymer ?
#
loop_
_entity_poly.entity_id
_entity_poly.type
_entity_poly.pdbx_seq_one_letter_code
_entity_poly.pdbx_strand_id
1 'polypeptide(L)'
;MKRRTLFKLSFLGALLAGGGLYARQSSASAYYKGPLSDHFDGALFFNPGGETPNGFVDLMKWRFDGNKATWPEAYPSPFPFVKPDERVNGKDLRITFVGHASFLIQTAGLNILVDPVWSERTSPFSFVGPKRVNPPGIKFNDLPPIDIVLVTHNHYDHLDLETLHQLHIRHKPHFITPLGNDVVIRTRFEAAKISTGDWGDLVNVAPDVKIHFEPCHHWSARGLNDRRMALWAAFVIETPGGKIYHIGDTGFHSGLNYHAAAKKHGGFRLANLPFGAYEPRWFMKGQHQNPSEAVEGMKICGAAYACGHHWGTVQLTDEAIDAPIIALKAALTEHGVAEDRFRPMHPSEVFDVPMV
;
A
#
# COMPACT_ATOMS: atom_id res chain seq x y z
N MET A 1 52.89 15.90 -34.20
CA MET A 1 53.27 15.56 -32.81
C MET A 1 53.10 16.78 -31.93
N LYS A 2 52.28 16.67 -30.87
CA LYS A 2 52.33 17.29 -29.51
C LYS A 2 52.81 18.76 -29.39
N ARG A 3 52.20 19.67 -28.62
CA ARG A 3 51.14 19.61 -27.59
C ARG A 3 50.69 21.05 -27.30
N ARG A 4 49.39 21.19 -27.01
CA ARG A 4 48.62 22.39 -26.70
C ARG A 4 48.84 22.91 -25.27
N THR A 5 48.96 24.23 -25.19
CA THR A 5 48.38 25.20 -24.24
C THR A 5 48.42 24.95 -22.72
N LEU A 6 49.09 25.89 -22.04
CA LEU A 6 48.95 26.18 -20.61
C LEU A 6 47.53 26.63 -20.27
N PHE A 7 46.94 26.06 -19.23
CA PHE A 7 45.96 26.74 -18.38
C PHE A 7 46.36 26.47 -16.92
N LYS A 8 46.84 27.52 -16.25
CA LYS A 8 46.96 27.58 -14.79
C LYS A 8 45.60 28.06 -14.28
N LEU A 9 44.84 27.18 -13.63
CA LEU A 9 43.76 27.59 -12.74
C LEU A 9 44.35 27.83 -11.35
N SER A 10 44.22 29.05 -10.87
CA SER A 10 44.46 29.44 -9.50
C SER A 10 43.26 30.28 -9.09
N PHE A 11 42.35 29.74 -8.30
CA PHE A 11 41.55 30.54 -7.37
C PHE A 11 41.01 29.59 -6.28
N LEU A 12 41.82 29.47 -5.23
CA LEU A 12 41.38 29.05 -3.91
C LEU A 12 40.91 30.33 -3.21
N GLY A 13 39.64 30.38 -2.80
CA GLY A 13 39.08 31.46 -2.01
C GLY A 13 38.04 30.88 -1.08
N ALA A 14 38.49 30.46 0.11
CA ALA A 14 37.65 29.98 1.18
C ALA A 14 37.04 31.14 1.99
N LEU A 15 35.93 30.80 2.66
CA LEU A 15 35.29 31.46 3.80
C LEU A 15 34.41 32.68 3.51
N LEU A 16 33.10 32.51 3.74
CA LEU A 16 32.45 33.20 4.85
C LEU A 16 31.34 32.31 5.43
N ALA A 17 31.55 31.92 6.68
CA ALA A 17 30.54 31.38 7.56
C ALA A 17 29.45 32.44 7.78
N GLY A 18 28.23 32.11 7.38
CA GLY A 18 27.03 32.82 7.74
C GLY A 18 26.01 31.80 8.20
N GLY A 19 25.90 31.62 9.51
CA GLY A 19 24.82 30.84 10.13
C GLY A 19 23.49 31.50 9.80
N GLY A 20 22.83 30.99 8.76
CA GLY A 20 21.43 31.24 8.51
C GLY A 20 20.66 30.01 8.94
N LEU A 21 19.89 30.12 10.03
CA LEU A 21 18.69 29.33 10.22
C LEU A 21 17.77 29.63 9.02
N TYR A 22 17.98 28.95 7.89
CA TYR A 22 16.96 28.83 6.88
C TYR A 22 15.87 27.97 7.51
N ALA A 23 14.93 28.64 8.18
CA ALA A 23 13.57 28.15 8.22
C ALA A 23 13.19 27.92 6.76
N ARG A 24 13.22 26.68 6.30
CA ARG A 24 12.59 26.30 5.04
C ARG A 24 11.15 26.73 5.19
N GLN A 25 10.80 27.86 4.59
CA GLN A 25 9.43 28.25 4.37
C GLN A 25 8.83 27.08 3.59
N SER A 26 8.03 26.26 4.26
CA SER A 26 7.49 25.04 3.68
C SER A 26 6.69 25.45 2.45
N SER A 27 7.12 25.01 1.27
CA SER A 27 6.26 25.09 0.10
C SER A 27 4.94 24.40 0.46
N ALA A 28 3.82 25.10 0.32
CA ALA A 28 2.50 24.54 0.61
C ALA A 28 2.34 23.18 -0.09
N SER A 29 1.75 22.19 0.58
CA SER A 29 1.45 20.88 0.00
C SER A 29 0.71 21.05 -1.33
N ALA A 30 1.14 20.30 -2.35
CA ALA A 30 0.48 20.28 -3.65
C ALA A 30 -0.89 19.58 -3.62
N TYR A 31 -1.11 18.70 -2.64
CA TYR A 31 -2.27 17.80 -2.61
C TYR A 31 -3.29 18.14 -1.52
N TYR A 32 -2.87 18.72 -0.39
CA TYR A 32 -3.78 18.98 0.74
C TYR A 32 -3.51 20.32 1.42
N LYS A 33 -4.55 21.14 1.61
CA LYS A 33 -4.46 22.46 2.23
C LYS A 33 -5.42 22.58 3.42
N GLY A 34 -5.25 21.70 4.42
CA GLY A 34 -6.06 21.73 5.64
C GLY A 34 -5.31 22.27 6.87
N PRO A 35 -5.95 22.21 8.05
CA PRO A 35 -5.37 22.68 9.31
C PRO A 35 -4.20 21.80 9.77
N LEU A 36 -3.36 22.35 10.65
CA LEU A 36 -2.36 21.57 11.39
C LEU A 36 -3.05 20.48 12.22
N SER A 37 -2.43 19.30 12.29
CA SER A 37 -2.89 18.18 13.12
C SER A 37 -1.72 17.55 13.86
N ASP A 38 -1.99 16.49 14.63
CA ASP A 38 -0.97 15.68 15.29
C ASP A 38 -0.13 14.84 14.31
N HIS A 39 -0.46 14.84 13.02
CA HIS A 39 0.24 14.11 11.96
C HIS A 39 0.35 14.89 10.63
N PHE A 40 0.09 16.21 10.64
CA PHE A 40 0.27 17.12 9.50
C PHE A 40 0.83 18.48 9.94
N ASP A 41 1.97 18.88 9.37
CA ASP A 41 2.71 20.09 9.78
C ASP A 41 2.35 21.36 8.98
N GLY A 42 1.30 21.29 8.14
CA GLY A 42 0.88 22.37 7.25
C GLY A 42 1.42 22.22 5.82
N ALA A 43 2.39 21.33 5.61
CA ALA A 43 2.92 21.01 4.30
C ALA A 43 3.09 19.51 4.05
N LEU A 44 3.38 18.71 5.08
CA LEU A 44 3.70 17.29 4.96
C LEU A 44 3.02 16.50 6.07
N PHE A 45 2.52 15.32 5.71
CA PHE A 45 2.07 14.32 6.67
C PHE A 45 3.26 13.58 7.29
N PHE A 46 3.13 13.05 8.50
CA PHE A 46 4.19 12.31 9.18
C PHE A 46 3.63 11.24 10.11
N ASN A 47 4.44 10.22 10.44
CA ASN A 47 4.08 9.19 11.40
C ASN A 47 4.38 9.67 12.83
N PRO A 48 3.37 9.88 13.71
CA PRO A 48 3.61 10.28 15.10
C PRO A 48 4.44 9.23 15.84
N GLY A 49 5.58 9.63 16.40
CA GLY A 49 6.53 8.69 17.05
C GLY A 49 7.24 7.73 16.09
N GLY A 50 6.99 7.85 14.77
CA GLY A 50 7.47 6.96 13.72
C GLY A 50 8.87 7.24 13.19
N GLU A 51 9.27 6.45 12.19
CA GLU A 51 10.49 6.69 11.42
C GLU A 51 10.11 7.52 10.18
N THR A 52 10.93 8.51 9.85
CA THR A 52 10.79 9.20 8.57
C THR A 52 11.38 8.33 7.47
N PRO A 53 10.83 8.35 6.24
CA PRO A 53 11.41 7.55 5.17
C PRO A 53 12.85 7.97 4.87
N ASN A 54 13.67 7.03 4.40
CA ASN A 54 15.10 7.24 4.19
C ASN A 54 15.40 8.35 3.17
N GLY A 55 16.59 8.96 3.29
CA GLY A 55 17.00 10.09 2.45
C GLY A 55 17.51 9.68 1.06
N PHE A 56 17.86 10.69 0.24
CA PHE A 56 18.44 10.45 -1.09
C PHE A 56 19.76 9.67 -1.03
N VAL A 57 20.62 9.94 -0.03
CA VAL A 57 21.90 9.24 0.14
C VAL A 57 21.69 7.75 0.38
N ASP A 58 20.77 7.40 1.29
CA ASP A 58 20.42 6.02 1.59
C ASP A 58 19.79 5.31 0.39
N LEU A 59 18.93 6.00 -0.36
CA LEU A 59 18.34 5.46 -1.58
C LEU A 59 19.43 5.12 -2.60
N MET A 60 20.40 6.01 -2.80
CA MET A 60 21.52 5.77 -3.72
C MET A 60 22.38 4.61 -3.23
N LYS A 61 22.72 4.55 -1.94
CA LYS A 61 23.43 3.42 -1.34
C LYS A 61 22.72 2.10 -1.65
N TRP A 62 21.44 1.98 -1.30
CA TRP A 62 20.65 0.79 -1.57
C TRP A 62 20.65 0.41 -3.06
N ARG A 63 20.47 1.37 -3.98
CA ARG A 63 20.47 1.10 -5.43
C ARG A 63 21.79 0.54 -5.96
N PHE A 64 22.92 0.83 -5.32
CA PHE A 64 24.25 0.37 -5.75
C PHE A 64 24.85 -0.72 -4.86
N ASP A 65 24.17 -1.15 -3.80
CA ASP A 65 24.65 -2.21 -2.89
C ASP A 65 24.68 -3.60 -3.58
N GLY A 66 24.05 -3.77 -4.74
CA GLY A 66 24.19 -4.97 -5.58
C GLY A 66 23.47 -6.22 -5.07
N ASN A 67 22.66 -6.09 -4.01
CA ASN A 67 21.99 -7.22 -3.34
C ASN A 67 20.65 -7.62 -3.95
N LYS A 68 20.16 -6.90 -4.96
CA LYS A 68 18.87 -7.15 -5.58
C LYS A 68 18.89 -8.50 -6.31
N ALA A 69 18.06 -9.44 -5.85
CA ALA A 69 17.88 -10.73 -6.49
C ALA A 69 17.34 -10.59 -7.93
N THR A 70 17.62 -11.55 -8.79
CA THR A 70 17.00 -11.61 -10.12
C THR A 70 15.69 -12.39 -10.05
N TRP A 71 14.58 -11.75 -10.43
CA TRP A 71 13.28 -12.43 -10.56
C TRP A 71 13.13 -13.09 -11.94
N PRO A 72 12.36 -14.18 -12.05
CA PRO A 72 11.99 -14.74 -13.34
C PRO A 72 11.11 -13.77 -14.13
N GLU A 73 11.08 -13.91 -15.46
CA GLU A 73 10.20 -13.09 -16.31
C GLU A 73 8.71 -13.35 -16.06
N ALA A 74 8.38 -14.57 -15.65
CA ALA A 74 7.04 -15.00 -15.31
C ALA A 74 7.03 -15.83 -14.03
N TYR A 75 6.02 -15.61 -13.19
CA TYR A 75 5.74 -16.34 -11.97
C TYR A 75 4.22 -16.60 -11.88
N PRO A 76 3.68 -17.50 -12.72
CA PRO A 76 2.24 -17.69 -12.87
C PRO A 76 1.62 -18.16 -11.55
N SER A 77 0.37 -17.74 -11.31
CA SER A 77 -0.39 -18.24 -10.18
C SER A 77 -0.64 -19.76 -10.32
N PRO A 78 -0.58 -20.52 -9.21
CA PRO A 78 -1.00 -21.92 -9.20
C PRO A 78 -2.53 -22.08 -9.33
N PHE A 79 -3.30 -20.98 -9.22
CA PHE A 79 -4.76 -21.00 -9.33
C PHE A 79 -5.22 -20.64 -10.76
N PRO A 80 -6.25 -21.32 -11.28
CA PRO A 80 -6.86 -20.93 -12.55
C PRO A 80 -7.50 -19.54 -12.44
N PHE A 81 -7.64 -18.83 -13.56
CA PHE A 81 -8.38 -17.56 -13.58
C PHE A 81 -9.78 -17.75 -13.03
N VAL A 82 -10.20 -16.82 -12.19
CA VAL A 82 -11.51 -16.82 -11.55
C VAL A 82 -12.41 -15.74 -12.17
N LYS A 83 -13.67 -16.09 -12.35
CA LYS A 83 -14.75 -15.13 -12.58
C LYS A 83 -15.55 -15.03 -11.27
N PRO A 84 -15.45 -13.91 -10.54
CA PRO A 84 -16.16 -13.76 -9.27
C PRO A 84 -17.67 -13.86 -9.42
N ASP A 85 -18.34 -14.28 -8.35
CA ASP A 85 -19.79 -14.20 -8.28
C ASP A 85 -20.26 -12.75 -8.35
N GLU A 86 -21.50 -12.54 -8.79
CA GLU A 86 -22.04 -11.19 -8.93
C GLU A 86 -22.11 -10.48 -7.57
N ARG A 87 -22.54 -11.19 -6.51
CA ARG A 87 -22.71 -10.66 -5.15
C ARG A 87 -22.52 -11.75 -4.09
N VAL A 88 -22.04 -11.36 -2.91
CA VAL A 88 -22.04 -12.16 -1.68
C VAL A 88 -22.81 -11.39 -0.61
N ASN A 89 -23.79 -12.05 0.04
CA ASN A 89 -24.83 -11.40 0.84
C ASN A 89 -24.73 -11.75 2.33
N GLY A 90 -25.50 -11.02 3.15
CA GLY A 90 -25.64 -11.32 4.58
C GLY A 90 -24.33 -11.18 5.33
N LYS A 91 -23.97 -12.21 6.11
CA LYS A 91 -22.77 -12.25 6.93
C LYS A 91 -21.59 -12.92 6.23
N ASP A 92 -21.74 -13.36 4.99
CA ASP A 92 -20.67 -14.02 4.27
C ASP A 92 -19.57 -13.03 3.86
N LEU A 93 -18.34 -13.54 3.79
CA LEU A 93 -17.16 -12.77 3.41
C LEU A 93 -16.33 -13.62 2.46
N ARG A 94 -16.23 -13.16 1.21
CA ARG A 94 -15.39 -13.76 0.18
C ARG A 94 -14.33 -12.77 -0.25
N ILE A 95 -13.09 -13.24 -0.27
CA ILE A 95 -11.94 -12.53 -0.81
C ILE A 95 -11.54 -13.18 -2.12
N THR A 96 -11.33 -12.39 -3.16
CA THR A 96 -10.66 -12.84 -4.38
C THR A 96 -9.43 -11.97 -4.62
N PHE A 97 -8.25 -12.60 -4.68
CA PHE A 97 -7.01 -11.86 -4.82
C PHE A 97 -6.69 -11.57 -6.29
N VAL A 98 -6.53 -10.28 -6.61
CA VAL A 98 -6.18 -9.84 -7.96
C VAL A 98 -4.65 -9.87 -8.15
N GLY A 99 -3.88 -9.61 -7.10
CA GLY A 99 -2.42 -9.59 -7.13
C GLY A 99 -1.83 -8.31 -6.54
N HIS A 100 -0.56 -8.36 -6.16
CA HIS A 100 0.16 -7.30 -5.45
C HIS A 100 -0.53 -6.85 -4.16
N ALA A 101 -1.28 -5.75 -4.15
CA ALA A 101 -2.09 -5.28 -3.02
C ALA A 101 -3.60 -5.23 -3.37
N SER A 102 -3.97 -5.71 -4.56
CA SER A 102 -5.33 -5.60 -5.07
C SER A 102 -6.22 -6.75 -4.60
N PHE A 103 -7.32 -6.41 -3.94
CA PHE A 103 -8.33 -7.35 -3.46
C PHE A 103 -9.71 -7.01 -4.00
N LEU A 104 -10.48 -8.02 -4.37
CA LEU A 104 -11.93 -7.94 -4.40
C LEU A 104 -12.49 -8.52 -3.11
N ILE A 105 -13.22 -7.71 -2.35
CA ILE A 105 -13.88 -8.07 -1.11
C ILE A 105 -15.39 -8.06 -1.37
N GLN A 106 -16.03 -9.22 -1.21
CA GLN A 106 -17.48 -9.36 -1.38
C GLN A 106 -18.12 -9.70 -0.04
N THR A 107 -19.01 -8.83 0.44
CA THR A 107 -19.69 -8.99 1.73
C THR A 107 -20.88 -8.04 1.84
N ALA A 108 -21.90 -8.40 2.62
CA ALA A 108 -23.08 -7.56 2.86
C ALA A 108 -23.75 -7.01 1.57
N GLY A 109 -23.68 -7.76 0.47
CA GLY A 109 -24.22 -7.36 -0.83
C GLY A 109 -23.36 -6.34 -1.60
N LEU A 110 -22.18 -5.99 -1.09
CA LEU A 110 -21.25 -5.05 -1.70
C LEU A 110 -20.05 -5.77 -2.33
N ASN A 111 -19.55 -5.20 -3.42
CA ASN A 111 -18.26 -5.53 -4.03
C ASN A 111 -17.32 -4.33 -3.86
N ILE A 112 -16.28 -4.53 -3.05
CA ILE A 112 -15.30 -3.52 -2.70
C ILE A 112 -13.96 -3.91 -3.32
N LEU A 113 -13.42 -3.08 -4.19
CA LEU A 113 -12.03 -3.22 -4.65
C LEU A 113 -11.11 -2.39 -3.74
N VAL A 114 -9.98 -2.95 -3.36
CA VAL A 114 -8.93 -2.22 -2.62
C VAL A 114 -7.68 -2.17 -3.48
N ASP A 115 -7.06 -0.99 -3.57
CA ASP A 115 -5.81 -0.71 -4.28
C ASP A 115 -5.73 -1.38 -5.67
N PRO A 116 -6.70 -1.15 -6.57
CA PRO A 116 -6.82 -1.91 -7.80
C PRO A 116 -5.73 -1.54 -8.83
N VAL A 117 -4.93 -2.53 -9.23
CA VAL A 117 -3.87 -2.38 -10.25
C VAL A 117 -3.96 -3.48 -11.30
N TRP A 118 -4.38 -3.11 -12.51
CA TRP A 118 -4.40 -3.98 -13.69
C TRP A 118 -3.28 -3.66 -14.69
N SER A 119 -2.62 -2.52 -14.55
CA SER A 119 -1.50 -2.15 -15.42
C SER A 119 -0.35 -3.16 -15.37
N GLU A 120 0.35 -3.28 -16.50
CA GLU A 120 1.54 -4.15 -16.62
C GLU A 120 2.72 -3.61 -15.78
N ARG A 121 2.79 -2.29 -15.58
CA ARG A 121 3.85 -1.63 -14.81
C ARG A 121 3.28 -0.71 -13.75
N THR A 122 3.95 -0.68 -12.60
CA THR A 122 3.67 0.24 -11.50
C THR A 122 4.62 1.45 -11.61
N SER A 123 4.33 2.30 -12.58
CA SER A 123 5.22 3.39 -13.00
C SER A 123 4.44 4.56 -13.62
N PRO A 124 4.97 5.80 -13.58
CA PRO A 124 4.44 6.90 -14.38
C PRO A 124 4.55 6.67 -15.89
N PHE A 125 5.39 5.73 -16.33
CA PHE A 125 5.68 5.48 -17.73
C PHE A 125 5.34 4.03 -18.10
N SER A 126 4.75 3.82 -19.28
CA SER A 126 4.41 2.48 -19.76
C SER A 126 5.62 1.64 -20.18
N PHE A 127 6.78 2.26 -20.45
CA PHE A 127 7.96 1.60 -21.01
C PHE A 127 9.08 1.33 -19.98
N VAL A 128 9.03 1.93 -18.79
CA VAL A 128 10.08 1.82 -17.77
C VAL A 128 9.47 1.72 -16.37
N GLY A 129 10.19 1.15 -15.42
CA GLY A 129 9.74 0.93 -14.04
C GLY A 129 9.32 -0.52 -13.78
N PRO A 130 8.94 -0.86 -12.54
CA PRO A 130 8.64 -2.24 -12.15
C PRO A 130 7.52 -2.82 -13.01
N LYS A 131 7.77 -4.01 -13.57
CA LYS A 131 6.81 -4.78 -14.37
C LYS A 131 6.32 -5.97 -13.55
N ARG A 132 5.04 -6.28 -13.66
CA ARG A 132 4.47 -7.46 -13.01
C ARG A 132 4.90 -8.75 -13.70
N VAL A 133 5.13 -9.81 -12.92
CA VAL A 133 5.56 -11.14 -13.39
C VAL A 133 4.43 -12.17 -13.44
N ASN A 134 3.23 -11.81 -13.01
CA ASN A 134 2.02 -12.61 -13.12
C ASN A 134 0.89 -11.74 -13.68
N PRO A 135 -0.13 -12.29 -14.37
CA PRO A 135 -1.31 -11.51 -14.75
C PRO A 135 -2.23 -11.24 -13.54
N PRO A 136 -3.11 -10.22 -13.61
CA PRO A 136 -4.12 -10.03 -12.57
C PRO A 136 -5.06 -11.23 -12.49
N GLY A 137 -5.37 -11.66 -11.27
CA GLY A 137 -6.12 -12.87 -10.97
C GLY A 137 -7.58 -12.87 -11.46
N ILE A 138 -8.15 -11.67 -11.61
CA ILE A 138 -9.44 -11.45 -12.25
C ILE A 138 -9.17 -10.68 -13.55
N LYS A 139 -9.65 -11.20 -14.69
CA LYS A 139 -9.64 -10.41 -15.92
C LYS A 139 -10.51 -9.17 -15.72
N PHE A 140 -10.06 -7.99 -16.14
CA PHE A 140 -10.82 -6.75 -15.93
C PHE A 140 -12.26 -6.85 -16.42
N ASN A 141 -12.47 -7.56 -17.55
CA ASN A 141 -13.81 -7.75 -18.11
C ASN A 141 -14.71 -8.73 -17.35
N ASP A 142 -14.13 -9.55 -16.48
CA ASP A 142 -14.85 -10.49 -15.62
C ASP A 142 -15.19 -9.88 -14.24
N LEU A 143 -14.81 -8.62 -13.98
CA LEU A 143 -15.20 -7.93 -12.75
C LEU A 143 -16.73 -7.86 -12.60
N PRO A 144 -17.27 -8.20 -11.41
CA PRO A 144 -18.68 -7.98 -11.10
C PRO A 144 -18.95 -6.47 -10.98
N PRO A 145 -20.21 -6.03 -10.79
CA PRO A 145 -20.49 -4.63 -10.49
C PRO A 145 -19.69 -4.17 -9.27
N ILE A 146 -18.90 -3.10 -9.40
CA ILE A 146 -18.07 -2.57 -8.30
C ILE A 146 -18.78 -1.37 -7.68
N ASP A 147 -19.06 -1.43 -6.38
CA ASP A 147 -19.76 -0.35 -5.68
C ASP A 147 -18.78 0.65 -5.07
N ILE A 148 -17.65 0.14 -4.55
CA ILE A 148 -16.68 0.91 -3.78
C ILE A 148 -15.27 0.57 -4.24
N VAL A 149 -14.43 1.60 -4.34
CA VAL A 149 -12.98 1.45 -4.52
C VAL A 149 -12.28 2.16 -3.38
N LEU A 150 -11.49 1.42 -2.60
CA LEU A 150 -10.62 1.95 -1.56
C LEU A 150 -9.21 2.13 -2.13
N VAL A 151 -8.58 3.27 -1.87
CA VAL A 151 -7.18 3.53 -2.22
C VAL A 151 -6.43 3.98 -0.97
N THR A 152 -5.49 3.17 -0.48
CA THR A 152 -4.78 3.38 0.78
C THR A 152 -3.79 4.54 0.72
N HIS A 153 -3.09 4.70 -0.39
CA HIS A 153 -2.11 5.77 -0.61
C HIS A 153 -1.77 5.91 -2.11
N ASN A 154 -0.96 6.91 -2.46
CA ASN A 154 -0.73 7.28 -3.86
C ASN A 154 0.46 6.63 -4.57
N HIS A 155 1.15 5.62 -4.00
CA HIS A 155 2.20 4.93 -4.76
C HIS A 155 1.63 4.24 -6.01
N TYR A 156 2.47 4.06 -7.04
CA TYR A 156 2.02 3.59 -8.36
C TYR A 156 1.47 2.16 -8.36
N ASP A 157 1.82 1.37 -7.35
CA ASP A 157 1.41 0.01 -7.13
C ASP A 157 0.17 -0.13 -6.23
N HIS A 158 -0.39 1.00 -5.77
CA HIS A 158 -1.67 1.08 -5.04
C HIS A 158 -2.69 2.02 -5.71
N LEU A 159 -2.21 3.05 -6.41
CA LEU A 159 -2.99 4.03 -7.15
C LEU A 159 -2.60 4.02 -8.63
N ASP A 160 -3.20 3.09 -9.36
CA ASP A 160 -3.14 3.00 -10.83
C ASP A 160 -4.26 3.83 -11.47
N LEU A 161 -3.89 5.03 -11.93
CA LEU A 161 -4.84 5.99 -12.53
C LEU A 161 -5.59 5.44 -13.75
N GLU A 162 -4.97 4.57 -14.55
CA GLU A 162 -5.64 4.00 -15.71
C GLU A 162 -6.68 2.97 -15.28
N THR A 163 -6.33 2.10 -14.32
CA THR A 163 -7.29 1.16 -13.73
C THR A 163 -8.48 1.89 -13.09
N LEU A 164 -8.21 2.91 -12.28
CA LEU A 164 -9.28 3.69 -11.64
C LEU A 164 -10.18 4.41 -12.66
N HIS A 165 -9.60 4.92 -13.75
CA HIS A 165 -10.37 5.53 -14.83
C HIS A 165 -11.28 4.51 -15.53
N GLN A 166 -10.77 3.32 -15.87
CA GLN A 166 -11.60 2.27 -16.47
C GLN A 166 -12.72 1.82 -15.53
N LEU A 167 -12.46 1.72 -14.22
CA LEU A 167 -13.49 1.43 -13.21
C LEU A 167 -14.55 2.53 -13.15
N HIS A 168 -14.14 3.80 -13.21
CA HIS A 168 -15.07 4.94 -13.24
C HIS A 168 -16.01 4.88 -14.45
N ILE A 169 -15.46 4.63 -15.65
CA ILE A 169 -16.27 4.53 -16.87
C ILE A 169 -17.25 3.36 -16.80
N ARG A 170 -16.81 2.20 -16.33
CA ARG A 170 -17.58 0.95 -16.37
C ARG A 170 -18.60 0.81 -15.23
N HIS A 171 -18.21 1.19 -14.02
CA HIS A 171 -18.99 0.88 -12.81
C HIS A 171 -19.43 2.12 -12.03
N LYS A 172 -18.78 3.28 -12.24
CA LYS A 172 -19.01 4.52 -11.47
C LYS A 172 -19.02 4.29 -9.95
N PRO A 173 -18.03 3.59 -9.39
CA PRO A 173 -18.00 3.28 -7.97
C PRO A 173 -17.82 4.55 -7.14
N HIS A 174 -18.11 4.44 -5.84
CA HIS A 174 -17.70 5.43 -4.85
C HIS A 174 -16.22 5.18 -4.50
N PHE A 175 -15.35 6.10 -4.89
CA PHE A 175 -13.95 6.07 -4.49
C PHE A 175 -13.78 6.64 -3.07
N ILE A 176 -13.00 5.97 -2.23
CA ILE A 176 -12.71 6.39 -0.86
C ILE A 176 -11.20 6.32 -0.66
N THR A 177 -10.58 7.42 -0.23
CA THR A 177 -9.11 7.52 -0.15
C THR A 177 -8.68 8.55 0.88
N PRO A 178 -7.49 8.49 1.48
CA PRO A 178 -7.06 9.50 2.43
C PRO A 178 -6.88 10.88 1.81
N LEU A 179 -6.80 11.90 2.66
CA LEU A 179 -6.62 13.30 2.27
C LEU A 179 -5.53 13.51 1.20
N GLY A 180 -5.85 14.27 0.15
CA GLY A 180 -4.94 14.68 -0.92
C GLY A 180 -4.78 13.67 -2.08
N ASN A 181 -5.17 12.41 -1.90
CA ASN A 181 -5.13 11.43 -3.00
C ASN A 181 -6.20 11.71 -4.08
N ASP A 182 -7.30 12.36 -3.72
CA ASP A 182 -8.35 12.78 -4.65
C ASP A 182 -7.84 13.78 -5.69
N VAL A 183 -6.94 14.69 -5.31
CA VAL A 183 -6.29 15.63 -6.24
C VAL A 183 -5.56 14.86 -7.34
N VAL A 184 -4.85 13.80 -6.98
CA VAL A 184 -4.17 12.91 -7.95
C VAL A 184 -5.19 12.24 -8.86
N ILE A 185 -6.23 11.63 -8.29
CA ILE A 185 -7.27 10.91 -9.06
C ILE A 185 -7.95 11.84 -10.07
N ARG A 186 -8.29 13.07 -9.64
CA ARG A 186 -8.96 14.07 -10.48
C ARG A 186 -8.12 14.57 -11.65
N THR A 187 -6.80 14.40 -11.63
CA THR A 187 -5.95 14.70 -12.80
C THR A 187 -6.29 13.81 -14.01
N ARG A 188 -6.87 12.62 -13.78
CA ARG A 188 -7.22 11.68 -14.84
C ARG A 188 -8.71 11.71 -15.19
N PHE A 189 -9.58 11.90 -14.19
CA PHE A 189 -11.04 11.99 -14.37
C PHE A 189 -11.71 12.81 -13.26
N GLU A 190 -12.25 13.98 -13.62
CA GLU A 190 -12.78 14.95 -12.67
C GLU A 190 -14.12 14.52 -12.03
N ALA A 191 -14.98 13.84 -12.79
CA ALA A 191 -16.37 13.56 -12.41
C ALA A 191 -16.58 12.41 -11.40
N ALA A 192 -15.51 11.87 -10.81
CA ALA A 192 -15.64 10.80 -9.85
C ALA A 192 -16.28 11.23 -8.53
N LYS A 193 -17.15 10.35 -8.02
CA LYS A 193 -17.63 10.39 -6.63
C LYS A 193 -16.49 9.93 -5.73
N ILE A 194 -15.83 10.88 -5.06
CA ILE A 194 -14.70 10.62 -4.16
C ILE A 194 -15.04 11.15 -2.77
N SER A 195 -14.88 10.30 -1.74
CA SER A 195 -14.82 10.74 -0.34
C SER A 195 -13.38 10.69 0.13
N THR A 196 -12.92 11.75 0.77
CA THR A 196 -11.63 11.80 1.46
C THR A 196 -11.83 11.83 2.96
N GLY A 197 -10.89 11.25 3.69
CA GLY A 197 -10.91 11.19 5.15
C GLY A 197 -9.51 11.23 5.75
N ASP A 198 -9.44 11.75 6.96
CA ASP A 198 -8.27 11.76 7.82
C ASP A 198 -8.22 10.52 8.74
N TRP A 199 -7.11 10.26 9.42
CA TRP A 199 -7.07 9.23 10.45
C TRP A 199 -8.09 9.51 11.55
N GLY A 200 -8.88 8.48 11.89
CA GLY A 200 -9.98 8.58 12.83
C GLY A 200 -11.34 8.85 12.18
N ASP A 201 -11.38 9.30 10.92
CA ASP A 201 -12.63 9.53 10.19
C ASP A 201 -13.34 8.22 9.84
N LEU A 202 -14.62 8.35 9.49
CA LEU A 202 -15.43 7.26 8.96
C LEU A 202 -16.36 7.73 7.84
N VAL A 203 -16.67 6.81 6.92
CA VAL A 203 -17.68 6.99 5.87
C VAL A 203 -18.70 5.86 5.98
N ASN A 204 -19.99 6.21 6.11
CA ASN A 204 -21.09 5.26 6.00
C ASN A 204 -21.38 5.00 4.53
N VAL A 205 -21.26 3.74 4.08
CA VAL A 205 -21.42 3.36 2.68
C VAL A 205 -22.69 2.53 2.42
N ALA A 206 -23.24 1.92 3.46
CA ALA A 206 -24.55 1.26 3.49
C ALA A 206 -25.09 1.27 4.94
N PRO A 207 -26.36 0.92 5.22
CA PRO A 207 -26.96 1.00 6.56
C PRO A 207 -26.12 0.39 7.69
N ASP A 208 -25.47 -0.74 7.43
CA ASP A 208 -24.64 -1.47 8.40
C ASP A 208 -23.19 -1.67 7.92
N VAL A 209 -22.74 -0.86 6.96
CA VAL A 209 -21.36 -0.92 6.45
C VAL A 209 -20.68 0.44 6.55
N LYS A 210 -19.56 0.46 7.27
CA LYS A 210 -18.74 1.65 7.50
C LYS A 210 -17.30 1.40 7.09
N ILE A 211 -16.66 2.42 6.54
CA ILE A 211 -15.23 2.43 6.25
C ILE A 211 -14.58 3.42 7.21
N HIS A 212 -13.74 2.92 8.11
CA HIS A 212 -12.95 3.74 9.02
C HIS A 212 -11.55 3.94 8.46
N PHE A 213 -11.00 5.14 8.64
CA PHE A 213 -9.64 5.49 8.29
C PHE A 213 -8.78 5.34 9.54
N GLU A 214 -7.76 4.49 9.48
CA GLU A 214 -6.89 4.21 10.62
C GLU A 214 -5.43 4.48 10.26
N PRO A 215 -4.58 4.83 11.25
CA PRO A 215 -3.16 5.02 11.01
C PRO A 215 -2.48 3.70 10.58
N CYS A 216 -1.54 3.84 9.65
CA CYS A 216 -0.50 2.85 9.35
C CYS A 216 0.85 3.56 9.23
N HIS A 217 1.95 2.82 9.31
CA HIS A 217 3.30 3.39 9.32
C HIS A 217 3.91 3.36 7.92
N HIS A 218 3.66 4.40 7.13
CA HIS A 218 4.13 4.47 5.75
C HIS A 218 4.37 5.92 5.30
N TRP A 219 4.34 6.15 3.99
CA TRP A 219 4.44 7.46 3.35
C TRP A 219 3.80 7.44 1.95
N SER A 220 3.81 8.59 1.29
CA SER A 220 3.21 8.78 -0.05
C SER A 220 4.16 9.54 -0.97
N ALA A 221 4.14 9.24 -2.27
CA ALA A 221 4.74 10.04 -3.34
C ALA A 221 4.30 9.56 -4.72
N ARG A 222 4.37 10.45 -5.70
CA ARG A 222 4.29 10.12 -7.14
C ARG A 222 5.39 10.77 -7.95
N GLY A 223 5.88 11.93 -7.52
CA GLY A 223 6.96 12.66 -8.15
C GLY A 223 8.22 12.70 -7.30
N LEU A 224 9.15 13.56 -7.71
CA LEU A 224 10.42 13.76 -7.00
C LEU A 224 10.28 14.67 -5.77
N ASN A 225 9.28 15.57 -5.77
CA ASN A 225 9.14 16.67 -4.81
C ASN A 225 7.80 16.69 -4.07
N ASP A 226 7.06 15.57 -4.07
CA ASP A 226 5.72 15.48 -3.46
C ASP A 226 5.65 14.48 -2.30
N ARG A 227 6.81 14.06 -1.79
CA ARG A 227 6.89 13.05 -0.74
C ARG A 227 6.16 13.51 0.51
N ARG A 228 5.18 12.73 0.98
CA ARG A 228 4.30 12.99 2.13
C ARG A 228 3.33 14.15 1.97
N MET A 229 3.05 14.61 0.74
CA MET A 229 2.08 15.69 0.52
C MET A 229 0.61 15.21 0.54
N ALA A 230 0.37 13.90 0.37
CA ALA A 230 -0.93 13.26 0.57
C ALA A 230 -0.86 12.25 1.73
N LEU A 231 -1.99 11.99 2.37
CA LEU A 231 -2.07 11.04 3.48
C LEU A 231 -2.07 9.59 2.97
N TRP A 232 -1.66 8.66 3.83
CA TRP A 232 -1.80 7.21 3.67
C TRP A 232 -2.65 6.69 4.83
N ALA A 233 -3.46 5.64 4.63
CA ALA A 233 -4.24 5.07 5.72
C ALA A 233 -4.49 3.57 5.53
N ALA A 234 -4.65 2.89 6.66
CA ALA A 234 -5.34 1.63 6.72
C ALA A 234 -6.86 1.85 6.71
N PHE A 235 -7.60 0.82 6.31
CA PHE A 235 -9.06 0.80 6.35
C PHE A 235 -9.58 -0.31 7.26
N VAL A 236 -10.53 0.04 8.13
CA VAL A 236 -11.39 -0.96 8.77
C VAL A 236 -12.76 -0.94 8.10
N ILE A 237 -13.13 -2.05 7.48
CA ILE A 237 -14.44 -2.27 6.89
C ILE A 237 -15.31 -2.96 7.94
N GLU A 238 -16.19 -2.20 8.57
CA GLU A 238 -17.17 -2.71 9.54
C GLU A 238 -18.38 -3.25 8.80
N THR A 239 -18.76 -4.50 9.05
CA THR A 239 -19.86 -5.19 8.38
C THR A 239 -20.66 -6.05 9.37
N PRO A 240 -21.90 -6.48 9.03
CA PRO A 240 -22.65 -7.44 9.84
C PRO A 240 -21.98 -8.81 10.01
N GLY A 241 -21.06 -9.18 9.11
CA GLY A 241 -20.30 -10.42 9.15
C GLY A 241 -18.99 -10.32 9.93
N GLY A 242 -18.67 -9.17 10.53
CA GLY A 242 -17.41 -8.92 11.23
C GLY A 242 -16.55 -7.87 10.55
N LYS A 243 -15.56 -7.35 11.27
CA LYS A 243 -14.65 -6.31 10.77
C LYS A 243 -13.51 -6.91 9.94
N ILE A 244 -13.15 -6.20 8.88
CA ILE A 244 -12.01 -6.50 8.02
C ILE A 244 -11.00 -5.36 8.18
N TYR A 245 -9.75 -5.68 8.48
CA TYR A 245 -8.68 -4.69 8.57
C TYR A 245 -7.76 -4.81 7.36
N HIS A 246 -7.75 -3.82 6.48
CA HIS A 246 -6.79 -3.74 5.39
C HIS A 246 -5.76 -2.66 5.70
N ILE A 247 -4.51 -3.05 5.95
CA ILE A 247 -3.50 -2.11 6.46
C ILE A 247 -2.79 -1.30 5.36
N GLY A 248 -2.96 -1.69 4.09
CA GLY A 248 -2.17 -1.17 2.98
C GLY A 248 -0.71 -1.60 3.14
N ASP A 249 0.20 -0.67 2.86
CA ASP A 249 1.61 -0.83 3.21
C ASP A 249 1.89 -0.29 4.61
N THR A 250 2.73 -0.98 5.37
CA THR A 250 3.14 -0.51 6.69
C THR A 250 4.49 -1.09 7.10
N GLY A 251 5.29 -0.28 7.79
CA GLY A 251 6.32 -0.76 8.71
C GLY A 251 5.66 -1.31 9.99
N PHE A 252 6.36 -2.21 10.68
CA PHE A 252 5.82 -2.83 11.90
C PHE A 252 5.74 -1.85 13.08
N HIS A 253 6.75 -0.99 13.21
CA HIS A 253 6.85 0.07 14.21
C HIS A 253 6.41 -0.36 15.62
N SER A 254 7.04 -1.43 16.13
CA SER A 254 6.75 -2.02 17.46
C SER A 254 5.29 -2.42 17.67
N GLY A 255 4.53 -2.62 16.58
CA GLY A 255 3.13 -2.98 16.64
C GLY A 255 2.17 -1.84 17.01
N LEU A 256 2.63 -0.59 17.08
CA LEU A 256 1.85 0.54 17.62
C LEU A 256 0.47 0.68 16.97
N ASN A 257 0.41 0.66 15.64
CA ASN A 257 -0.84 0.80 14.89
C ASN A 257 -1.76 -0.43 15.06
N TYR A 258 -1.18 -1.63 15.15
CA TYR A 258 -1.95 -2.85 15.44
C TYR A 258 -2.58 -2.82 16.83
N HIS A 259 -1.84 -2.36 17.84
CA HIS A 259 -2.36 -2.17 19.20
C HIS A 259 -3.49 -1.13 19.23
N ALA A 260 -3.31 0.00 18.53
CA ALA A 260 -4.33 1.04 18.43
C ALA A 260 -5.60 0.52 17.74
N ALA A 261 -5.45 -0.21 16.63
CA ALA A 261 -6.55 -0.83 15.90
C ALA A 261 -7.29 -1.86 16.77
N ALA A 262 -6.57 -2.75 17.48
CA ALA A 262 -7.16 -3.71 18.41
C ALA A 262 -7.95 -3.01 19.52
N LYS A 263 -7.37 -1.99 20.14
CA LYS A 263 -7.99 -1.23 21.23
C LYS A 263 -9.27 -0.52 20.78
N LYS A 264 -9.28 0.05 19.58
CA LYS A 264 -10.44 0.77 19.03
C LYS A 264 -11.53 -0.19 18.54
N HIS A 265 -11.14 -1.30 17.90
CA HIS A 265 -12.06 -2.14 17.14
C HIS A 265 -12.43 -3.48 17.78
N GLY A 266 -11.66 -3.96 18.75
CA GLY A 266 -11.92 -5.19 19.51
C GLY A 266 -11.46 -6.49 18.84
N GLY A 267 -10.88 -6.42 17.64
CA GLY A 267 -10.45 -7.58 16.85
C GLY A 267 -11.05 -7.60 15.45
N PHE A 268 -10.65 -8.57 14.63
CA PHE A 268 -11.02 -8.65 13.22
C PHE A 268 -11.33 -10.09 12.79
N ARG A 269 -12.35 -10.25 11.94
CA ARG A 269 -12.57 -11.54 11.26
C ARG A 269 -11.44 -11.81 10.27
N LEU A 270 -11.00 -10.77 9.55
CA LEU A 270 -9.93 -10.85 8.58
C LEU A 270 -8.99 -9.64 8.70
N ALA A 271 -7.68 -9.86 8.60
CA ALA A 271 -6.70 -8.82 8.31
C ALA A 271 -6.00 -9.07 6.96
N ASN A 272 -5.96 -8.07 6.09
CA ASN A 272 -5.13 -8.08 4.88
C ASN A 272 -3.81 -7.40 5.24
N LEU A 273 -2.70 -8.17 5.23
CA LEU A 273 -1.40 -7.74 5.75
C LEU A 273 -0.30 -7.92 4.69
N PRO A 274 0.56 -6.92 4.45
CA PRO A 274 1.71 -7.07 3.57
C PRO A 274 2.80 -7.89 4.25
N PHE A 275 3.53 -8.68 3.49
CA PHE A 275 4.71 -9.41 4.00
C PHE A 275 5.85 -9.54 2.97
N GLY A 276 5.78 -8.78 1.88
CA GLY A 276 6.87 -8.59 0.91
C GLY A 276 7.34 -7.13 0.90
N ALA A 277 8.28 -6.81 0.02
CA ALA A 277 8.94 -5.51 -0.09
C ALA A 277 9.77 -5.10 1.14
N TYR A 278 10.35 -6.07 1.83
CA TYR A 278 10.95 -5.83 3.15
C TYR A 278 12.47 -5.80 3.17
N GLU A 279 13.18 -6.13 2.08
CA GLU A 279 14.65 -6.05 2.01
C GLU A 279 15.16 -4.84 1.21
N PRO A 280 16.31 -4.24 1.60
CA PRO A 280 17.10 -4.59 2.77
C PRO A 280 16.49 -4.02 4.06
N ARG A 281 16.49 -4.79 5.16
CA ARG A 281 15.85 -4.37 6.43
C ARG A 281 16.28 -2.98 6.92
N TRP A 282 17.55 -2.61 6.78
CA TRP A 282 18.04 -1.31 7.24
C TRP A 282 17.36 -0.13 6.52
N PHE A 283 16.87 -0.33 5.29
CA PHE A 283 16.19 0.68 4.49
C PHE A 283 14.66 0.53 4.55
N MET A 284 14.15 -0.70 4.57
CA MET A 284 12.72 -0.98 4.42
C MET A 284 11.94 -1.06 5.73
N LYS A 285 12.58 -1.34 6.88
CA LYS A 285 11.86 -1.62 8.15
C LYS A 285 10.86 -0.52 8.59
N GLY A 286 11.14 0.74 8.23
CA GLY A 286 10.31 1.90 8.58
C GLY A 286 9.15 2.16 7.62
N GLN A 287 8.85 1.25 6.70
CA GLN A 287 7.81 1.42 5.69
C GLN A 287 7.22 0.07 5.22
N HIS A 288 7.97 -1.03 5.37
CA HIS A 288 7.51 -2.39 5.10
C HIS A 288 7.92 -3.35 6.21
N GLN A 289 6.92 -4.03 6.76
CA GLN A 289 7.11 -5.12 7.71
C GLN A 289 7.60 -6.39 6.98
N ASN A 290 8.37 -7.21 7.68
CA ASN A 290 8.75 -8.53 7.20
C ASN A 290 7.67 -9.59 7.56
N PRO A 291 7.82 -10.86 7.13
CA PRO A 291 6.82 -11.88 7.41
C PRO A 291 6.61 -12.21 8.89
N SER A 292 7.66 -12.18 9.73
CA SER A 292 7.51 -12.42 11.17
C SER A 292 6.73 -11.29 11.85
N GLU A 293 7.05 -10.05 11.50
CA GLU A 293 6.34 -8.85 11.95
C GLU A 293 4.87 -8.85 11.48
N ALA A 294 4.57 -9.37 10.28
CA ALA A 294 3.19 -9.51 9.80
C ALA A 294 2.38 -10.53 10.64
N VAL A 295 3.00 -11.67 11.00
CA VAL A 295 2.36 -12.68 11.88
C VAL A 295 2.18 -12.12 13.30
N GLU A 296 3.14 -11.36 13.80
CA GLU A 296 3.01 -10.66 15.07
C GLU A 296 1.89 -9.61 15.02
N GLY A 297 1.81 -8.82 13.95
CA GLY A 297 0.76 -7.84 13.71
C GLY A 297 -0.64 -8.46 13.70
N MET A 298 -0.81 -9.62 13.05
CA MET A 298 -2.05 -10.41 13.08
C MET A 298 -2.47 -10.77 14.51
N LYS A 299 -1.52 -11.20 15.34
CA LYS A 299 -1.77 -11.58 16.74
C LYS A 299 -2.11 -10.36 17.59
N ILE A 300 -1.36 -9.27 17.46
CA ILE A 300 -1.58 -8.02 18.20
C ILE A 300 -2.95 -7.44 17.88
N CYS A 301 -3.34 -7.41 16.60
CA CYS A 301 -4.61 -6.83 16.17
C CYS A 301 -5.82 -7.72 16.48
N GLY A 302 -5.60 -8.96 16.92
CA GLY A 302 -6.67 -9.91 17.22
C GLY A 302 -7.42 -10.39 15.98
N ALA A 303 -6.72 -10.57 14.86
CA ALA A 303 -7.32 -11.09 13.64
C ALA A 303 -7.46 -12.62 13.69
N ALA A 304 -8.66 -13.12 13.40
CA ALA A 304 -8.91 -14.56 13.35
C ALA A 304 -8.24 -15.21 12.14
N TYR A 305 -8.39 -14.58 10.97
CA TYR A 305 -7.76 -14.95 9.71
C TYR A 305 -6.96 -13.79 9.12
N ALA A 306 -5.98 -14.10 8.27
CA ALA A 306 -5.20 -13.13 7.53
C ALA A 306 -4.97 -13.55 6.07
N CYS A 307 -5.04 -12.56 5.17
CA CYS A 307 -4.65 -12.68 3.78
C CYS A 307 -3.36 -11.88 3.56
N GLY A 308 -2.28 -12.58 3.24
CA GLY A 308 -0.99 -12.00 2.93
C GLY A 308 -0.92 -11.41 1.53
N HIS A 309 -0.37 -10.20 1.39
CA HIS A 309 -0.17 -9.54 0.10
C HIS A 309 1.20 -8.86 -0.02
N HIS A 310 1.37 -8.06 -1.07
CA HIS A 310 2.56 -7.27 -1.38
C HIS A 310 3.81 -8.11 -1.72
N TRP A 311 3.61 -9.30 -2.28
CA TRP A 311 4.67 -10.25 -2.64
C TRP A 311 4.41 -10.89 -4.01
N GLY A 312 5.45 -11.46 -4.63
CA GLY A 312 5.33 -12.35 -5.81
C GLY A 312 4.77 -11.73 -7.09
N THR A 313 4.52 -10.41 -7.13
CA THR A 313 3.84 -9.74 -8.25
C THR A 313 4.70 -8.72 -8.97
N VAL A 314 5.27 -7.74 -8.26
CA VAL A 314 6.21 -6.76 -8.80
C VAL A 314 7.46 -6.71 -7.91
N GLN A 315 8.64 -6.61 -8.53
CA GLN A 315 9.88 -6.56 -7.77
C GLN A 315 10.24 -5.12 -7.36
N LEU A 316 9.79 -4.73 -6.17
CA LEU A 316 10.03 -3.40 -5.60
C LEU A 316 11.39 -3.30 -4.89
N THR A 317 11.87 -4.44 -4.39
CA THR A 317 12.93 -4.57 -3.38
C THR A 317 13.91 -5.69 -3.72
N ASP A 318 14.80 -6.01 -2.76
CA ASP A 318 15.96 -6.85 -3.01
C ASP A 318 15.71 -8.35 -2.86
N GLU A 319 14.67 -8.77 -2.13
CA GLU A 319 14.46 -10.18 -1.86
C GLU A 319 14.10 -11.02 -3.11
N ALA A 320 14.47 -12.30 -3.07
CA ALA A 320 14.05 -13.28 -4.07
C ALA A 320 12.53 -13.48 -4.03
N ILE A 321 11.94 -13.86 -5.17
CA ILE A 321 10.48 -13.91 -5.34
C ILE A 321 9.76 -14.87 -4.37
N ASP A 322 10.43 -15.94 -3.97
CA ASP A 322 9.94 -16.99 -3.07
C ASP A 322 10.33 -16.79 -1.60
N ALA A 323 11.30 -15.91 -1.32
CA ALA A 323 11.77 -15.62 0.03
C ALA A 323 10.63 -15.18 0.99
N PRO A 324 9.66 -14.33 0.59
CA PRO A 324 8.52 -13.99 1.44
C PRO A 324 7.70 -15.21 1.90
N ILE A 325 7.37 -16.17 1.02
CA ILE A 325 6.58 -17.35 1.42
C ILE A 325 7.37 -18.24 2.38
N ILE A 326 8.65 -18.47 2.08
CA ILE A 326 9.53 -19.31 2.90
C ILE A 326 9.61 -18.72 4.32
N ALA A 327 9.85 -17.40 4.42
CA ALA A 327 9.93 -16.70 5.69
C ALA A 327 8.58 -16.62 6.41
N LEU A 328 7.46 -16.46 5.69
CA LEU A 328 6.11 -16.51 6.29
C LEU A 328 5.85 -17.88 6.92
N LYS A 329 6.14 -18.97 6.21
CA LYS A 329 5.96 -20.33 6.73
C LYS A 329 6.77 -20.57 8.00
N ALA A 330 8.01 -20.11 8.04
CA ALA A 330 8.85 -20.17 9.23
C ALA A 330 8.24 -19.36 10.39
N ALA A 331 7.80 -18.12 10.13
CA ALA A 331 7.18 -17.26 11.11
C ALA A 331 5.88 -17.84 11.68
N LEU A 332 5.02 -18.43 10.84
CA LEU A 332 3.78 -19.07 11.29
C LEU A 332 4.07 -20.22 12.27
N THR A 333 5.09 -21.03 11.96
CA THR A 333 5.54 -22.11 12.85
C THR A 333 6.07 -21.56 14.17
N GLU A 334 6.94 -20.54 14.12
CA GLU A 334 7.53 -19.91 15.30
C GLU A 334 6.48 -19.29 16.23
N HIS A 335 5.46 -18.65 15.66
CA HIS A 335 4.41 -17.95 16.40
C HIS A 335 3.22 -18.82 16.79
N GLY A 336 3.20 -20.10 16.38
CA GLY A 336 2.12 -21.04 16.64
C GLY A 336 0.81 -20.70 15.92
N VAL A 337 0.89 -20.15 14.71
CA VAL A 337 -0.27 -19.81 13.86
C VAL A 337 -0.41 -20.85 12.76
N ALA A 338 -1.60 -21.41 12.60
CA ALA A 338 -1.88 -22.39 11.56
C ALA A 338 -1.84 -21.76 10.15
N GLU A 339 -1.34 -22.50 9.15
CA GLU A 339 -1.18 -21.99 7.78
C GLU A 339 -2.52 -21.59 7.12
N ASP A 340 -3.63 -22.21 7.50
CA ASP A 340 -4.96 -21.86 7.01
C ASP A 340 -5.50 -20.56 7.62
N ARG A 341 -4.94 -20.12 8.75
CA ARG A 341 -5.29 -18.85 9.40
C ARG A 341 -4.54 -17.66 8.82
N PHE A 342 -3.38 -17.84 8.19
CA PHE A 342 -2.68 -16.77 7.47
C PHE A 342 -2.20 -17.30 6.12
N ARG A 343 -2.98 -16.96 5.08
CA ARG A 343 -2.77 -17.45 3.72
C ARG A 343 -1.89 -16.47 2.93
N PRO A 344 -0.75 -16.87 2.36
CA PRO A 344 -0.04 -16.06 1.37
C PRO A 344 -0.84 -16.04 0.07
N MET A 345 -1.61 -14.98 -0.19
CA MET A 345 -2.56 -14.98 -1.31
C MET A 345 -1.83 -15.01 -2.64
N HIS A 346 -2.28 -15.89 -3.54
CA HIS A 346 -1.85 -15.93 -4.94
C HIS A 346 -2.92 -15.33 -5.86
N PRO A 347 -2.54 -14.70 -6.99
CA PRO A 347 -3.53 -14.18 -7.93
C PRO A 347 -4.56 -15.25 -8.30
N SER A 348 -5.84 -14.88 -8.40
CA SER A 348 -6.98 -15.78 -8.66
C SER A 348 -7.39 -16.66 -7.47
N GLU A 349 -6.66 -16.66 -6.36
CA GLU A 349 -7.07 -17.39 -5.17
C GLU A 349 -8.34 -16.75 -4.57
N VAL A 350 -9.29 -17.61 -4.22
CA VAL A 350 -10.54 -17.26 -3.54
C VAL A 350 -10.48 -17.79 -2.12
N PHE A 351 -10.84 -16.96 -1.15
CA PHE A 351 -10.98 -17.37 0.24
C PHE A 351 -12.35 -16.98 0.78
N ASP A 352 -13.17 -17.99 1.05
CA ASP A 352 -14.36 -17.88 1.89
C ASP A 352 -13.95 -17.85 3.35
N VAL A 353 -13.88 -16.65 3.92
CA VAL A 353 -13.39 -16.46 5.28
C VAL A 353 -14.41 -17.06 6.25
N PRO A 354 -14.03 -17.96 7.17
CA PRO A 354 -14.99 -18.52 8.12
C PRO A 354 -15.58 -17.46 9.05
N MET A 355 -16.80 -17.71 9.54
CA MET A 355 -17.38 -16.95 10.65
C MET A 355 -16.64 -17.29 11.95
N VAL A 356 -16.58 -16.31 12.87
CA VAL A 356 -15.81 -16.38 14.13
C VAL A 356 -16.67 -16.07 15.34
#